data_AF-A0A936CV26-F1
#
_entry.id   AF-A0A936CV26-F1
#
_cell.length_a   1.000
_cell.length_b   1.000
_cell.length_c   1.000
_cell.angle_alpha   90.00
_cell.angle_beta   90.00
_cell.angle_gamma   90.00
#
_symmetry.space_group_name_H-M   'P 1'
#
loop_
_entity.id
_entity.type
_entity.pdbx_description
1 polymer ?
#
loop_
_entity_poly.entity_id
_entity_poly.type
_entity_poly.pdbx_seq_one_letter_code
_entity_poly.pdbx_strand_id
1 'polypeptide(L)'
;MLINASRDSASHRTAAPQRITSADGVDLAQSPVHPVRFTRGDDEDELRIGQLLCARLCHDLIGPASAINAGEELIGEGDGTDDGEARELIIDSARQLTGRLKFFRMIFGQGSRNDVVLSTAELRALSDGFLYGGRAQVEWADGFNGAGDIALTNDGLRMLLCLVLLAADALPRGGGVRVEALHKGREISISLVVSGASARLSSDVVDALQAADAAGITARTVHAYYLSRLAERLDASLVFLARTPHELRIDVRIPKEASKQRSSARRLGEHEVSRIHGACVNI
;
A
#
# COMPACT_ATOMS: atom_id res chain seq x y z
N MET A 1 61.39 6.59 31.59
CA MET A 1 62.32 5.63 32.22
C MET A 1 61.48 4.55 32.86
N LEU A 2 61.66 3.32 32.41
CA LEU A 2 61.02 2.09 32.90
C LEU A 2 61.21 1.94 34.43
N ILE A 3 60.27 1.27 35.10
CA ILE A 3 60.54 0.10 35.96
C ILE A 3 59.30 -0.80 35.94
N ASN A 4 59.60 -2.09 35.75
CA ASN A 4 58.74 -3.26 35.64
C ASN A 4 58.77 -4.04 36.97
N ALA A 5 57.69 -4.74 37.32
CA ALA A 5 57.55 -5.91 38.21
C ALA A 5 56.20 -5.84 38.93
N SER A 6 55.48 -6.90 39.27
CA SER A 6 55.50 -8.33 38.98
C SER A 6 54.14 -8.83 39.50
N ARG A 7 53.68 -9.95 38.94
CA ARG A 7 52.46 -10.68 39.33
C ARG A 7 52.44 -10.97 40.84
N ASP A 8 51.25 -10.90 41.45
CA ASP A 8 50.74 -12.09 42.14
C ASP A 8 49.22 -12.11 42.31
N SER A 9 48.70 -13.32 42.27
CA SER A 9 47.31 -13.74 42.19
C SER A 9 46.56 -13.67 43.52
N ALA A 10 45.32 -13.16 43.50
CA ALA A 10 44.32 -13.51 44.52
C ALA A 10 42.92 -13.57 43.90
N SER A 11 42.29 -14.73 44.08
CA SER A 11 40.98 -15.12 43.58
C SER A 11 39.84 -14.24 44.11
N HIS A 12 39.22 -13.42 43.25
CA HIS A 12 37.88 -12.89 43.52
C HIS A 12 36.85 -13.96 43.19
N ARG A 13 36.31 -14.61 44.24
CA ARG A 13 35.09 -15.40 44.15
C ARG A 13 33.97 -14.47 43.72
N THR A 14 33.48 -14.63 42.50
CA THR A 14 32.23 -14.03 42.01
C THR A 14 31.08 -14.47 42.91
N ALA A 15 30.47 -13.52 43.62
CA ALA A 15 29.24 -13.73 44.35
C ALA A 15 28.13 -14.17 43.38
N ALA A 16 27.33 -15.15 43.77
CA ALA A 16 26.22 -15.65 42.98
C ALA A 16 25.17 -14.53 42.74
N PRO A 17 24.53 -14.47 41.56
CA PRO A 17 23.53 -13.44 41.27
C PRO A 17 22.34 -13.56 42.22
N GLN A 18 21.97 -12.44 42.86
CA GLN A 18 20.79 -12.37 43.72
C GLN A 18 19.52 -12.57 42.87
N ARG A 19 18.67 -13.52 43.27
CA ARG A 19 17.36 -13.75 42.63
C ARG A 19 16.48 -12.52 42.83
N ILE A 20 16.04 -11.91 41.75
CA ILE A 20 14.99 -10.89 41.77
C ILE A 20 13.65 -11.64 41.74
N THR A 21 13.00 -11.77 42.90
CA THR A 21 11.63 -12.31 43.00
C THR A 21 10.64 -11.15 42.98
N SER A 22 9.63 -11.20 42.11
CA SER A 22 8.51 -10.24 42.16
C SER A 22 7.67 -10.44 43.43
N ALA A 23 6.90 -9.43 43.83
CA ALA A 23 6.08 -9.44 45.05
C ALA A 23 5.04 -10.58 45.10
N ASP A 24 4.73 -11.20 43.96
CA ASP A 24 3.76 -12.29 43.81
C ASP A 24 4.41 -13.69 43.77
N GLY A 25 5.70 -13.82 44.08
CA GLY A 25 6.38 -15.11 44.16
C GLY A 25 6.60 -15.81 42.81
N VAL A 26 6.46 -15.09 41.69
CA VAL A 26 6.77 -15.62 40.36
C VAL A 26 8.29 -15.60 40.15
N ASP A 27 8.89 -16.78 40.01
CA ASP A 27 10.32 -16.96 39.71
C ASP A 27 10.62 -16.47 38.28
N LEU A 28 11.02 -15.20 38.15
CA LEU A 28 11.39 -14.59 36.87
C LEU A 28 12.55 -15.33 36.17
N ALA A 29 13.31 -16.16 36.89
CA ALA A 29 14.39 -16.98 36.31
C ALA A 29 13.89 -18.19 35.51
N GLN A 30 12.60 -18.53 35.59
CA GLN A 30 11.98 -19.66 34.87
C GLN A 30 11.11 -19.23 33.69
N SER A 31 10.99 -17.92 33.44
CA SER A 31 10.31 -17.44 32.24
C SER A 31 11.13 -17.84 31.01
N PRO A 32 10.53 -18.45 29.96
CA PRO A 32 11.26 -18.82 28.77
C PRO A 32 11.85 -17.55 28.14
N VAL A 33 13.18 -17.45 28.16
CA VAL A 33 13.89 -16.42 27.39
C VAL A 33 13.77 -16.84 25.93
N HIS A 34 12.99 -16.09 25.16
CA HIS A 34 12.90 -16.25 23.71
C HIS A 34 13.98 -15.36 23.07
N PRO A 35 15.16 -15.88 22.70
CA PRO A 35 16.16 -15.07 22.03
C PRO A 35 15.62 -14.62 20.68
N VAL A 36 15.37 -13.31 20.55
CA VAL A 36 15.05 -12.69 19.25
C VAL A 36 16.34 -12.64 18.44
N ARG A 37 16.39 -13.46 17.38
CA ARG A 37 17.51 -13.46 16.42
C ARG A 37 17.12 -12.59 15.23
N PHE A 38 17.91 -11.56 14.96
CA PHE A 38 17.75 -10.75 13.75
C PHE A 38 18.54 -11.40 12.62
N THR A 39 17.84 -11.82 11.57
CA THR A 39 18.47 -12.11 10.28
C THR A 39 18.63 -10.80 9.54
N ARG A 40 19.85 -10.47 9.10
CA ARG A 40 20.07 -9.33 8.19
C ARG A 40 19.59 -9.74 6.80
N GLY A 41 18.31 -9.55 6.52
CA GLY A 41 17.73 -9.70 5.19
C GLY A 41 17.87 -8.41 4.38
N ASP A 42 17.61 -8.47 3.08
CA ASP A 42 17.48 -7.32 2.16
C ASP A 42 16.20 -6.49 2.47
N ASP A 43 15.86 -6.35 3.75
CA ASP A 43 14.60 -5.81 4.28
C ASP A 43 14.53 -4.27 4.22
N GLU A 44 15.62 -3.61 3.80
CA GLU A 44 15.69 -2.14 3.69
C GLU A 44 14.65 -1.61 2.69
N ASP A 45 14.44 -2.31 1.57
CA ASP A 45 13.44 -1.94 0.57
C ASP A 45 12.01 -2.13 1.09
N GLU A 46 11.71 -3.25 1.78
CA GLU A 46 10.39 -3.51 2.34
C GLU A 46 10.02 -2.48 3.42
N LEU A 47 10.97 -2.18 4.32
CA LEU A 47 10.80 -1.18 5.35
C LEU A 47 10.60 0.21 4.75
N ARG A 48 11.41 0.56 3.73
CA ARG A 48 11.29 1.83 3.02
C ARG A 48 9.93 1.98 2.35
N ILE A 49 9.45 0.95 1.64
CA ILE A 49 8.12 0.99 1.03
C ILE A 49 7.02 1.15 2.09
N GLY A 50 7.13 0.47 3.23
CA GLY A 50 6.23 0.66 4.36
C GLY A 50 6.20 2.11 4.85
N GLN A 51 7.38 2.72 5.04
CA GLN A 51 7.51 4.12 5.45
C GLN A 51 6.92 5.09 4.43
N LEU A 52 7.18 4.87 3.13
CA LEU A 52 6.68 5.73 2.05
C LEU A 52 5.15 5.63 1.90
N LEU A 53 4.58 4.43 2.05
CA LEU A 53 3.13 4.24 2.09
C LEU A 53 2.52 4.94 3.30
N CYS A 54 3.11 4.81 4.49
CA CYS A 54 2.66 5.56 5.68
C CYS A 54 2.71 7.08 5.45
N ALA A 55 3.77 7.59 4.85
CA ALA A 55 3.89 9.01 4.52
C ALA A 55 2.80 9.48 3.54
N ARG A 56 2.52 8.70 2.49
CA ARG A 56 1.42 8.99 1.54
C ARG A 56 0.06 9.01 2.23
N LEU A 57 -0.21 8.01 3.07
CA LEU A 57 -1.45 7.92 3.83
C LEU A 57 -1.63 9.13 4.76
N CYS A 58 -0.60 9.47 5.54
CA CYS A 58 -0.65 10.62 6.43
C CYS A 58 -0.90 11.92 5.64
N HIS A 59 -0.19 12.12 4.53
CA HIS A 59 -0.40 13.29 3.66
C HIS A 59 -1.86 13.44 3.22
N ASP A 60 -2.48 12.36 2.72
CA ASP A 60 -3.82 12.41 2.16
C ASP A 60 -4.93 12.51 3.24
N LEU A 61 -4.62 12.14 4.49
CA LEU A 61 -5.57 12.14 5.61
C LEU A 61 -5.46 13.37 6.52
N ILE A 62 -4.30 14.01 6.60
CA ILE A 62 -4.08 15.18 7.47
C ILE A 62 -4.98 16.34 7.09
N GLY A 63 -5.11 16.66 5.80
CA GLY A 63 -5.94 17.78 5.32
C GLY A 63 -7.38 17.76 5.88
N PRO A 64 -8.18 16.72 5.64
CA PRO A 64 -9.54 16.64 6.17
C PRO A 64 -9.58 16.49 7.70
N ALA A 65 -8.57 15.85 8.33
CA ALA A 65 -8.51 15.80 9.79
C ALA A 65 -8.32 17.19 10.42
N SER A 66 -7.43 18.02 9.85
CA SER A 66 -7.21 19.39 10.30
C SER A 66 -8.43 20.28 10.08
N ALA A 67 -9.16 20.09 8.99
CA ALA A 67 -10.38 20.85 8.70
C ALA A 67 -11.52 20.55 9.69
N ILE A 68 -11.60 19.32 10.22
CA ILE A 68 -12.53 18.99 11.31
C ILE A 68 -12.20 19.81 12.57
N ASN A 69 -10.92 19.86 12.96
CA ASN A 69 -10.50 20.62 14.14
C ASN A 69 -10.75 22.13 13.94
N ALA A 70 -10.45 22.66 12.76
CA ALA A 70 -10.71 24.07 12.45
C ALA A 70 -12.20 24.41 12.54
N GLY A 71 -13.09 23.52 12.08
CA GLY A 71 -14.52 23.71 12.25
C GLY A 71 -14.98 23.66 13.71
N GLU A 72 -14.35 22.85 14.55
CA GLU A 72 -14.67 22.79 15.99
C GLU A 72 -14.24 24.08 16.71
N GLU A 73 -13.04 24.57 16.41
CA GLU A 73 -12.53 25.85 16.93
C GLU A 73 -13.46 27.02 16.57
N LEU A 74 -13.95 27.08 15.33
CA LEU A 74 -14.89 28.11 14.88
C LEU A 74 -16.21 28.12 15.68
N ILE A 75 -16.72 26.95 16.07
CA ILE A 75 -17.93 26.86 16.91
C ILE A 75 -17.62 27.30 18.35
N GLY A 76 -16.43 26.97 18.86
CA GLY A 76 -16.02 27.32 20.23
C GLY A 76 -15.73 28.81 20.45
N GLU A 77 -15.20 29.49 19.43
CA GLU A 77 -14.82 30.91 19.47
C GLU A 77 -15.92 31.86 18.96
N GLY A 78 -16.90 31.33 18.22
CA GLY A 78 -17.94 32.11 17.56
C GLY A 78 -19.00 32.69 18.50
N ASP A 79 -19.70 33.73 18.02
CA ASP A 79 -20.90 34.28 18.66
C ASP A 79 -22.20 33.56 18.22
N GLY A 80 -22.06 32.44 17.51
CA GLY A 80 -23.15 31.62 16.96
C GLY A 80 -23.54 31.96 15.51
N THR A 81 -22.95 32.98 14.89
CA THR A 81 -23.33 33.43 13.52
C THR A 81 -22.84 32.47 12.43
N ASP A 82 -21.65 31.88 12.60
CA ASP A 82 -21.00 31.00 11.61
C ASP A 82 -21.09 29.50 11.95
N ASP A 83 -21.84 29.14 12.99
CA ASP A 83 -22.01 27.75 13.47
C ASP A 83 -22.50 26.80 12.38
N GLY A 84 -23.33 27.29 11.46
CA GLY A 84 -23.85 26.52 10.33
C GLY A 84 -22.73 26.09 9.37
N GLU A 85 -21.92 27.05 8.92
CA GLU A 85 -20.82 26.82 7.99
C GLU A 85 -19.73 25.95 8.64
N ALA A 86 -19.43 26.19 9.92
CA ALA A 86 -18.48 25.38 10.68
C ALA A 86 -18.95 23.91 10.81
N ARG A 87 -20.25 23.68 11.05
CA ARG A 87 -20.83 22.32 11.08
C ARG A 87 -20.76 21.65 9.71
N GLU A 88 -21.04 22.37 8.63
CA GLU A 88 -20.91 21.84 7.27
C GLU A 88 -19.45 21.45 6.96
N LEU A 89 -18.49 22.30 7.32
CA LEU A 89 -17.06 22.02 7.19
C LEU A 89 -16.66 20.73 7.92
N ILE A 90 -17.12 20.54 9.17
CA ILE A 90 -16.86 19.32 9.95
C ILE A 90 -17.46 18.10 9.24
N ILE A 91 -18.72 18.17 8.82
CA ILE A 91 -19.43 17.04 8.19
C ILE A 91 -18.74 16.63 6.89
N ASP A 92 -18.42 17.59 6.02
CA ASP A 92 -17.78 17.31 4.74
C ASP A 92 -16.36 16.80 4.92
N SER A 93 -15.60 17.35 5.86
CA SER A 93 -14.24 16.90 6.16
C SER A 93 -14.23 15.48 6.75
N ALA A 94 -15.19 15.15 7.62
CA ALA A 94 -15.36 13.79 8.15
C ALA A 94 -15.74 12.77 7.06
N ARG A 95 -16.57 13.17 6.08
CA ARG A 95 -16.90 12.34 4.92
C ARG A 95 -15.67 12.09 4.04
N GLN A 96 -14.89 13.13 3.72
CA GLN A 96 -13.63 12.99 2.98
C GLN A 96 -12.65 12.05 3.70
N LEU A 97 -12.45 12.25 5.00
CA LEU A 97 -11.55 11.41 5.81
C LEU A 97 -11.99 9.94 5.79
N THR A 98 -13.27 9.68 6.04
CA THR A 98 -13.83 8.33 6.07
C THR A 98 -13.72 7.64 4.71
N GLY A 99 -14.03 8.35 3.63
CA GLY A 99 -13.93 7.85 2.26
C GLY A 99 -12.51 7.42 1.91
N ARG A 100 -11.53 8.28 2.18
CA ARG A 100 -10.10 7.98 1.97
C ARG A 100 -9.62 6.81 2.83
N LEU A 101 -9.99 6.75 4.11
CA LEU A 101 -9.63 5.63 4.99
C LEU A 101 -10.16 4.29 4.48
N LYS A 102 -11.44 4.23 4.08
CA LYS A 102 -12.06 3.00 3.54
C LYS A 102 -11.37 2.56 2.25
N PHE A 103 -11.09 3.50 1.35
CA PHE A 103 -10.40 3.24 0.10
C PHE A 103 -8.96 2.72 0.32
N PHE A 104 -8.16 3.44 1.12
CA PHE A 104 -6.79 3.06 1.42
C PHE A 104 -6.67 1.72 2.16
N ARG A 105 -7.61 1.44 3.08
CA ARG A 105 -7.70 0.13 3.72
C ARG A 105 -7.90 -0.98 2.71
N MET A 106 -8.63 -0.73 1.61
CA MET A 106 -8.83 -1.74 0.58
C MET A 106 -7.57 -1.97 -0.27
N ILE A 107 -6.89 -0.89 -0.66
CA ILE A 107 -5.74 -1.02 -1.57
C ILE A 107 -4.44 -1.44 -0.88
N PHE A 108 -4.14 -0.89 0.30
CA PHE A 108 -2.88 -1.12 1.02
C PHE A 108 -3.03 -2.05 2.22
N GLY A 109 -4.25 -2.36 2.66
CA GLY A 109 -4.49 -3.23 3.81
C GLY A 109 -4.26 -4.72 3.53
N GLN A 110 -3.71 -5.43 4.53
CA GLN A 110 -3.56 -6.89 4.52
C GLN A 110 -4.90 -7.65 4.71
N GLY A 111 -5.92 -7.00 5.28
CA GLY A 111 -7.20 -7.62 5.67
C GLY A 111 -8.15 -8.04 4.54
N SER A 112 -7.77 -7.83 3.27
CA SER A 112 -8.56 -8.22 2.09
C SER A 112 -8.23 -9.64 1.57
N ARG A 113 -7.26 -10.33 2.19
CA ARG A 113 -6.78 -11.66 1.75
C ARG A 113 -7.69 -12.83 2.16
N ASN A 114 -8.64 -12.63 3.08
CA ASN A 114 -9.60 -13.66 3.50
C ASN A 114 -11.03 -13.24 3.13
N ASP A 115 -11.71 -14.03 2.28
CA ASP A 115 -13.16 -14.14 2.06
C ASP A 115 -14.02 -12.89 1.77
N VAL A 116 -13.47 -11.68 1.69
CA VAL A 116 -14.26 -10.50 1.27
C VAL A 116 -14.47 -10.56 -0.23
N VAL A 117 -15.65 -10.98 -0.66
CA VAL A 117 -16.12 -10.82 -2.04
C VAL A 117 -16.64 -9.39 -2.17
N LEU A 118 -15.85 -8.48 -2.74
CA LEU A 118 -16.31 -7.13 -3.03
C LEU A 118 -17.25 -7.14 -4.23
N SER A 119 -18.45 -6.60 -4.02
CA SER A 119 -19.39 -6.31 -5.09
C SER A 119 -18.94 -5.11 -5.93
N THR A 120 -19.47 -5.02 -7.16
CA THR A 120 -19.31 -3.84 -8.03
C THR A 120 -19.87 -2.56 -7.38
N ALA A 121 -20.93 -2.68 -6.58
CA ALA A 121 -21.49 -1.57 -5.81
C ALA A 121 -20.54 -1.06 -4.73
N GLU A 122 -19.86 -1.95 -4.00
CA GLU A 122 -18.85 -1.56 -3.01
C GLU A 122 -17.62 -0.93 -3.67
N LEU A 123 -17.17 -1.46 -4.81
CA LEU A 123 -16.08 -0.87 -5.58
C LEU A 123 -16.38 0.59 -5.97
N ARG A 124 -17.61 0.86 -6.42
CA ARG A 124 -18.10 2.21 -6.73
C ARG A 124 -18.10 3.09 -5.50
N ALA A 125 -18.74 2.64 -4.41
CA ALA A 125 -18.82 3.39 -3.17
C ALA A 125 -17.43 3.74 -2.58
N LEU A 126 -16.46 2.82 -2.71
CA LEU A 126 -15.08 3.07 -2.31
C LEU A 126 -14.44 4.17 -3.18
N SER A 127 -14.63 4.11 -4.49
CA SER A 127 -14.05 5.06 -5.44
C SER A 127 -14.69 6.44 -5.31
N ASP A 128 -16.01 6.52 -5.18
CA ASP A 128 -16.76 7.76 -4.94
C ASP A 128 -16.37 8.39 -3.61
N GLY A 129 -16.25 7.57 -2.56
CA GLY A 129 -15.80 8.02 -1.25
C GLY A 129 -14.38 8.58 -1.26
N PHE A 130 -13.47 7.97 -2.03
CA PHE A 130 -12.10 8.47 -2.20
C PHE A 130 -12.07 9.83 -2.92
N LEU A 131 -12.91 9.99 -3.94
CA LEU A 131 -12.96 11.19 -4.78
C LEU A 131 -13.84 12.31 -4.21
N TYR A 132 -14.62 12.05 -3.16
CA TYR A 132 -15.47 13.04 -2.51
C TYR A 132 -14.68 14.29 -2.10
N GLY A 133 -15.23 15.47 -2.40
CA GLY A 133 -14.57 16.76 -2.16
C GLY A 133 -13.36 17.04 -3.08
N GLY A 134 -13.00 16.10 -3.95
CA GLY A 134 -11.94 16.25 -4.95
C GLY A 134 -12.44 16.89 -6.26
N ARG A 135 -11.50 17.10 -7.19
CA ARG A 135 -11.80 17.64 -8.53
C ARG A 135 -11.99 16.57 -9.60
N ALA A 136 -11.69 15.33 -9.27
CA ALA A 136 -11.85 14.17 -10.16
C ALA A 136 -13.13 13.42 -9.80
N GLN A 137 -13.80 12.87 -10.80
CA GLN A 137 -14.99 12.04 -10.64
C GLN A 137 -14.79 10.72 -11.38
N VAL A 138 -15.47 9.67 -10.94
CA VAL A 138 -15.43 8.36 -11.60
C VAL A 138 -16.81 7.98 -12.11
N GLU A 139 -16.85 7.48 -13.34
CA GLU A 139 -18.03 6.95 -13.98
C GLU A 139 -17.79 5.49 -14.35
N TRP A 140 -18.76 4.63 -14.07
CA TRP A 140 -18.65 3.19 -14.31
C TRP A 140 -19.60 2.79 -15.43
N ALA A 141 -19.07 2.23 -16.51
CA ALA A 141 -19.89 1.78 -17.63
C ALA A 141 -20.76 0.56 -17.29
N ASP A 142 -21.73 0.26 -18.15
CA ASP A 142 -22.76 -0.77 -17.92
C ASP A 142 -22.22 -2.18 -17.67
N GLY A 143 -20.99 -2.48 -18.11
CA GLY A 143 -20.32 -3.75 -17.79
C GLY A 143 -20.05 -3.97 -16.29
N PHE A 144 -20.33 -2.98 -15.44
CA PHE A 144 -20.29 -3.07 -13.98
C PHE A 144 -21.70 -2.99 -13.33
N ASN A 145 -22.81 -3.01 -14.10
CA ASN A 145 -24.20 -2.83 -13.64
C ASN A 145 -24.95 -4.12 -13.24
N GLY A 146 -24.27 -5.20 -12.86
CA GLY A 146 -24.90 -6.37 -12.21
C GLY A 146 -25.54 -7.43 -13.13
N ALA A 147 -25.64 -7.22 -14.44
CA ALA A 147 -26.20 -8.21 -15.37
C ALA A 147 -25.16 -9.09 -16.10
N GLY A 148 -23.86 -8.85 -15.84
CA GLY A 148 -22.75 -9.53 -16.51
C GLY A 148 -21.42 -9.31 -15.79
N ASP A 149 -21.43 -9.47 -14.46
CA ASP A 149 -20.32 -9.08 -13.59
C ASP A 149 -18.97 -9.61 -14.07
N ILE A 150 -18.02 -8.69 -14.25
CA ILE A 150 -16.61 -9.08 -14.33
C ILE A 150 -16.24 -9.70 -12.98
N ALA A 151 -16.07 -11.01 -12.95
CA ALA A 151 -15.56 -11.72 -11.80
C ALA A 151 -14.06 -11.43 -11.63
N LEU A 152 -13.73 -10.36 -10.91
CA LEU A 152 -12.37 -10.05 -10.48
C LEU A 152 -12.05 -10.75 -9.17
N THR A 153 -10.81 -11.23 -9.04
CA THR A 153 -10.27 -11.63 -7.74
C THR A 153 -10.08 -10.40 -6.84
N ASN A 154 -9.89 -10.61 -5.54
CA ASN A 154 -9.61 -9.50 -4.62
C ASN A 154 -8.39 -8.67 -5.02
N ASP A 155 -7.35 -9.33 -5.54
CA ASP A 155 -6.17 -8.64 -6.05
C ASP A 155 -6.47 -7.88 -7.36
N GLY A 156 -7.36 -8.41 -8.22
CA GLY A 156 -7.84 -7.70 -9.40
C GLY A 156 -8.65 -6.44 -9.06
N LEU A 157 -9.53 -6.53 -8.06
CA LEU A 157 -10.29 -5.38 -7.52
C LEU A 157 -9.36 -4.33 -6.90
N ARG A 158 -8.37 -4.80 -6.11
CA ARG A 158 -7.32 -3.95 -5.56
C ARG A 158 -6.55 -3.22 -6.65
N MET A 159 -6.18 -3.91 -7.72
CA MET A 159 -5.48 -3.31 -8.85
C MET A 159 -6.35 -2.25 -9.54
N LEU A 160 -7.63 -2.53 -9.72
CA LEU A 160 -8.58 -1.57 -10.29
C LEU A 160 -8.71 -0.30 -9.44
N LEU A 161 -8.79 -0.42 -8.11
CA LEU A 161 -8.77 0.73 -7.21
C LEU A 161 -7.43 1.48 -7.25
N CYS A 162 -6.29 0.78 -7.35
CA CYS A 162 -4.99 1.42 -7.54
C CYS A 162 -4.92 2.19 -8.86
N LEU A 163 -5.56 1.69 -9.92
CA LEU A 163 -5.67 2.40 -11.20
C LEU A 163 -6.57 3.63 -11.11
N VAL A 164 -7.65 3.59 -10.34
CA VAL A 164 -8.48 4.78 -10.04
C VAL A 164 -7.67 5.85 -9.29
N LEU A 165 -6.87 5.45 -8.30
CA LEU A 165 -5.96 6.36 -7.59
C LEU A 165 -4.96 7.02 -8.56
N LEU A 166 -4.32 6.22 -9.40
CA LEU A 166 -3.36 6.72 -10.41
C LEU A 166 -4.03 7.65 -11.43
N ALA A 167 -5.26 7.32 -11.86
CA ALA A 167 -6.05 8.15 -12.77
C ALA A 167 -6.43 9.50 -12.15
N ALA A 168 -6.74 9.54 -10.85
CA ALA A 168 -6.98 10.78 -10.12
C ALA A 168 -5.72 11.64 -10.04
N ASP A 169 -4.55 11.05 -9.76
CA ASP A 169 -3.26 11.76 -9.76
C ASP A 169 -2.89 12.30 -11.16
N ALA A 170 -3.45 11.71 -12.23
CA ALA A 170 -3.30 12.19 -13.60
C ALA A 170 -4.19 13.40 -13.96
N LEU A 171 -5.08 13.84 -13.05
CA LEU A 171 -6.05 14.92 -13.25
C LEU A 171 -5.77 16.12 -12.32
N PRO A 172 -4.64 16.83 -12.45
CA PRO A 172 -4.26 17.92 -11.54
C PRO A 172 -5.25 19.10 -11.56
N ARG A 173 -6.01 19.25 -12.65
CA ARG A 173 -7.03 20.29 -12.82
C ARG A 173 -8.46 19.74 -12.70
N GLY A 174 -8.62 18.49 -12.26
CA GLY A 174 -9.89 17.79 -12.28
C GLY A 174 -10.27 17.22 -13.64
N GLY A 175 -11.40 16.51 -13.66
CA GLY A 175 -11.87 15.79 -14.83
C GLY A 175 -12.65 14.52 -14.46
N GLY A 176 -12.86 13.67 -15.46
CA GLY A 176 -13.58 12.41 -15.31
C GLY A 176 -12.68 11.20 -15.58
N VAL A 177 -12.93 10.11 -14.85
CA VAL A 177 -12.36 8.80 -15.08
C VAL A 177 -13.52 7.86 -15.43
N ARG A 178 -13.59 7.43 -16.69
CA ARG A 178 -14.59 6.46 -17.13
C ARG A 178 -13.99 5.05 -17.15
N VAL A 179 -14.56 4.13 -16.37
CA VAL A 179 -14.10 2.75 -16.26
C VAL A 179 -14.97 1.83 -17.10
N GLU A 180 -14.34 1.12 -18.03
CA GLU A 180 -14.99 0.26 -19.02
C GLU A 180 -14.49 -1.17 -18.97
N ALA A 181 -15.44 -2.10 -18.89
CA ALA A 181 -15.21 -3.52 -19.02
C ALA A 181 -15.06 -3.90 -20.50
N LEU A 182 -13.93 -4.47 -20.90
CA LEU A 182 -13.72 -4.99 -22.25
C LEU A 182 -13.54 -6.51 -22.13
N HIS A 183 -14.60 -7.29 -22.23
CA HIS A 183 -14.49 -8.74 -22.06
C HIS A 183 -13.82 -9.40 -23.28
N LYS A 184 -12.72 -10.13 -23.07
CA LYS A 184 -12.01 -10.91 -24.10
C LYS A 184 -11.67 -12.31 -23.59
N GLY A 185 -12.60 -13.26 -23.72
CA GLY A 185 -12.32 -14.69 -23.56
C GLY A 185 -11.64 -15.08 -22.24
N ARG A 186 -10.37 -15.52 -22.32
CA ARG A 186 -9.55 -16.05 -21.20
C ARG A 186 -8.93 -14.96 -20.31
N GLU A 187 -9.08 -13.69 -20.67
CA GLU A 187 -8.55 -12.56 -19.92
C GLU A 187 -9.68 -11.60 -19.57
N ILE A 188 -9.49 -10.87 -18.47
CA ILE A 188 -10.30 -9.72 -18.11
C ILE A 188 -9.55 -8.49 -18.61
N SER A 189 -10.12 -7.77 -19.57
CA SER A 189 -9.58 -6.47 -19.98
C SER A 189 -10.45 -5.34 -19.43
N ILE A 190 -9.81 -4.31 -18.89
CA ILE A 190 -10.48 -3.11 -18.37
C ILE A 190 -9.76 -1.90 -18.95
N SER A 191 -10.53 -0.89 -19.33
CA SER A 191 -10.02 0.39 -19.85
C SER A 191 -10.48 1.52 -18.94
N LEU A 192 -9.56 2.38 -18.51
CA LEU A 192 -9.87 3.65 -17.86
C LEU A 192 -9.61 4.76 -18.88
N VAL A 193 -10.64 5.54 -19.19
CA VAL A 193 -10.52 6.76 -20.01
C VAL A 193 -10.49 7.94 -19.06
N VAL A 194 -9.34 8.59 -18.98
CA VAL A 194 -9.05 9.70 -18.07
C VAL A 194 -9.07 10.99 -18.87
N SER A 195 -10.06 11.83 -18.63
CA SER A 195 -10.33 13.03 -19.42
C SER A 195 -10.35 14.28 -18.56
N GLY A 196 -9.54 15.28 -18.92
CA GLY A 196 -9.46 16.53 -18.16
C GLY A 196 -8.45 17.51 -18.74
N ALA A 197 -8.46 18.74 -18.21
CA ALA A 197 -7.48 19.75 -18.62
C ALA A 197 -6.07 19.29 -18.22
N SER A 198 -5.27 18.88 -19.20
CA SER A 198 -3.93 18.32 -18.98
C SER A 198 -3.91 16.93 -18.30
N ALA A 199 -4.80 16.02 -18.71
CA ALA A 199 -4.78 14.63 -18.26
C ALA A 199 -3.48 13.91 -18.70
N ARG A 200 -2.55 13.69 -17.77
CA ARG A 200 -1.28 13.00 -18.04
C ARG A 200 -0.66 12.45 -16.76
N LEU A 201 0.15 11.40 -16.88
CA LEU A 201 1.08 11.00 -15.82
C LEU A 201 2.32 11.91 -15.85
N SER A 202 2.80 12.32 -14.68
CA SER A 202 4.09 12.98 -14.57
C SER A 202 5.24 11.98 -14.76
N SER A 203 6.40 12.44 -15.20
CA SER A 203 7.55 11.58 -15.50
C SER A 203 7.98 10.74 -14.29
N ASP A 204 8.02 11.32 -13.10
CA ASP A 204 8.35 10.61 -11.85
C ASP A 204 7.39 9.46 -11.51
N VAL A 205 6.12 9.57 -11.89
CA VAL A 205 5.13 8.49 -11.74
C VAL A 205 5.38 7.38 -12.75
N VAL A 206 5.73 7.73 -13.99
CA VAL A 206 6.11 6.77 -15.03
C VAL A 206 7.40 6.03 -14.64
N ASP A 207 8.40 6.76 -14.15
CA ASP A 207 9.66 6.20 -13.66
C ASP A 207 9.40 5.21 -12.51
N ALA A 208 8.51 5.54 -11.57
CA ALA A 208 8.14 4.65 -10.47
C ALA A 208 7.36 3.41 -10.91
N LEU A 209 6.54 3.48 -11.97
CA LEU A 209 5.87 2.32 -12.56
C LEU A 209 6.87 1.35 -13.22
N GLN A 210 8.01 1.86 -13.68
CA GLN A 210 9.04 1.10 -14.40
C GLN A 210 10.22 0.68 -13.49
N ALA A 211 10.27 1.21 -12.26
CA ALA A 211 11.37 0.96 -11.34
C ALA A 211 11.47 -0.53 -10.98
N ALA A 212 12.70 -1.04 -10.99
CA ALA A 212 13.03 -2.41 -10.59
C ALA A 212 13.10 -2.56 -9.05
N ASP A 213 13.50 -1.49 -8.35
CA ASP A 213 13.70 -1.44 -6.90
C ASP A 213 13.06 -0.20 -6.27
N ALA A 214 13.17 -0.08 -4.94
CA ALA A 214 12.59 1.03 -4.17
C ALA A 214 13.51 2.27 -4.05
N ALA A 215 14.73 2.25 -4.59
CA ALA A 215 15.76 3.24 -4.27
C ALA A 215 15.38 4.68 -4.70
N GLY A 216 14.72 4.81 -5.84
CA GLY A 216 14.22 6.09 -6.40
C GLY A 216 12.80 6.45 -5.99
N ILE A 217 12.11 5.62 -5.21
CA ILE A 217 10.70 5.81 -4.89
C ILE A 217 10.52 6.85 -3.77
N THR A 218 9.50 7.67 -3.92
CA THR A 218 9.11 8.74 -2.98
C THR A 218 7.71 8.49 -2.41
N ALA A 219 7.32 9.22 -1.36
CA ALA A 219 5.97 9.11 -0.80
C ALA A 219 4.89 9.47 -1.83
N ARG A 220 5.19 10.38 -2.77
CA ARG A 220 4.28 10.72 -3.86
C ARG A 220 4.11 9.53 -4.81
N THR A 221 5.20 8.89 -5.22
CA THR A 221 5.22 7.90 -6.31
C THR A 221 5.09 6.44 -5.86
N VAL A 222 5.12 6.17 -4.56
CA VAL A 222 5.06 4.81 -3.99
C VAL A 222 3.83 4.00 -4.42
N HIS A 223 2.68 4.65 -4.61
CA HIS A 223 1.45 3.99 -5.06
C HIS A 223 1.58 3.46 -6.49
N ALA A 224 2.36 4.13 -7.35
CA ALA A 224 2.62 3.71 -8.73
C ALA A 224 3.59 2.52 -8.74
N TYR A 225 4.64 2.56 -7.91
CA TYR A 225 5.52 1.41 -7.69
C TYR A 225 4.74 0.21 -7.16
N TYR A 226 3.88 0.41 -6.14
CA TYR A 226 3.00 -0.63 -5.59
C TYR A 226 2.11 -1.26 -6.67
N LEU A 227 1.51 -0.45 -7.54
CA LEU A 227 0.71 -0.92 -8.66
C LEU A 227 1.53 -1.80 -9.63
N SER A 228 2.79 -1.45 -9.93
CA SER A 228 3.66 -2.27 -10.78
C SER A 228 3.91 -3.65 -10.17
N ARG A 229 4.24 -3.71 -8.87
CA ARG A 229 4.47 -4.98 -8.14
C ARG A 229 3.20 -5.83 -8.07
N LEU A 230 2.04 -5.17 -7.93
CA LEU A 230 0.75 -5.85 -7.95
C LEU A 230 0.43 -6.43 -9.34
N ALA A 231 0.71 -5.68 -10.41
CA ALA A 231 0.53 -6.14 -11.78
C ALA A 231 1.43 -7.36 -12.07
N GLU A 232 2.71 -7.32 -11.69
CA GLU A 232 3.63 -8.46 -11.81
C GLU A 232 3.13 -9.70 -11.05
N ARG A 233 2.59 -9.52 -9.85
CA ARG A 233 2.04 -10.62 -9.04
C ARG A 233 0.82 -11.27 -9.69
N LEU A 234 0.04 -10.49 -10.42
CA LEU A 234 -1.15 -10.92 -11.14
C LEU A 234 -0.87 -11.37 -12.59
N ASP A 235 0.38 -11.29 -13.04
CA ASP A 235 0.75 -11.45 -14.45
C ASP A 235 -0.07 -10.54 -15.38
N ALA A 236 -0.42 -9.35 -14.87
CA ALA A 236 -1.22 -8.38 -15.57
C ALA A 236 -0.36 -7.49 -16.46
N SER A 237 -0.89 -7.12 -17.63
CA SER A 237 -0.26 -6.13 -18.51
C SER A 237 -0.97 -4.79 -18.40
N LEU A 238 -0.18 -3.72 -18.26
CA LEU A 238 -0.63 -2.33 -18.21
C LEU A 238 -0.13 -1.58 -19.44
N VAL A 239 -1.01 -0.82 -20.08
CA VAL A 239 -0.69 0.02 -21.23
C VAL A 239 -1.26 1.42 -21.00
N PHE A 240 -0.39 2.43 -21.12
CA PHE A 240 -0.75 3.84 -20.94
C PHE A 240 -0.63 4.55 -22.29
N LEU A 241 -1.70 5.17 -22.75
CA LEU A 241 -1.78 5.81 -24.07
C LEU A 241 -2.27 7.25 -23.90
N ALA A 242 -1.39 8.22 -24.11
CA ALA A 242 -1.79 9.61 -24.29
C ALA A 242 -2.49 9.75 -25.64
N ARG A 243 -3.82 9.90 -25.64
CA ARG A 243 -4.64 10.02 -26.85
C ARG A 243 -4.64 11.45 -27.36
N THR A 244 -4.74 12.40 -26.42
CA THR A 244 -4.65 13.85 -26.65
C THR A 244 -3.98 14.51 -25.45
N PRO A 245 -3.68 15.82 -25.48
CA PRO A 245 -3.25 16.56 -24.28
C PRO A 245 -4.28 16.56 -23.13
N HIS A 246 -5.50 16.13 -23.39
CA HIS A 246 -6.63 16.14 -22.45
C HIS A 246 -7.18 14.74 -22.16
N GLU A 247 -6.58 13.70 -22.73
CA GLU A 247 -7.08 12.34 -22.60
C GLU A 247 -5.92 11.34 -22.49
N LEU A 248 -5.91 10.62 -21.37
CA LEU A 248 -5.06 9.48 -21.11
C LEU A 248 -5.94 8.23 -21.06
N ARG A 249 -5.56 7.18 -21.79
CA ARG A 249 -6.18 5.87 -21.68
C ARG A 249 -5.25 4.92 -20.95
N ILE A 250 -5.80 4.17 -19.99
CA ILE A 250 -5.09 3.14 -19.25
C ILE A 250 -5.80 1.81 -19.49
N ASP A 251 -5.16 0.91 -20.22
CA ASP A 251 -5.67 -0.44 -20.47
C ASP A 251 -4.95 -1.43 -19.56
N VAL A 252 -5.72 -2.28 -18.88
CA VAL A 252 -5.21 -3.39 -18.07
C VAL A 252 -5.77 -4.71 -18.59
N ARG A 253 -4.94 -5.74 -18.67
CA ARG A 253 -5.36 -7.12 -18.94
C ARG A 253 -4.88 -8.03 -17.84
N ILE A 254 -5.81 -8.81 -17.28
CA ILE A 254 -5.59 -9.75 -16.17
C ILE A 254 -5.93 -11.16 -16.66
N PRO A 255 -4.99 -12.11 -16.65
CA PRO A 255 -5.29 -13.51 -16.95
C PRO A 255 -6.28 -14.12 -15.94
N LYS A 256 -7.30 -14.85 -16.40
CA LYS A 256 -8.27 -15.52 -15.51
C LYS A 256 -7.68 -16.68 -14.68
N GLU A 257 -6.54 -17.23 -15.11
CA GLU A 257 -5.85 -18.36 -14.46
C GLU A 257 -4.53 -17.94 -13.77
N ALA A 258 -4.43 -16.68 -13.31
CA ALA A 258 -3.27 -16.25 -12.54
C ALA A 258 -3.31 -16.81 -11.11
N SER A 259 -2.78 -18.03 -10.90
CA SER A 259 -2.01 -18.46 -9.69
C SER A 259 -2.07 -19.97 -9.42
N LYS A 260 -1.26 -20.79 -10.09
CA LYS A 260 -0.83 -22.10 -9.54
C LYS A 260 0.66 -22.43 -9.72
N GLN A 261 1.43 -21.71 -10.56
CA GLN A 261 2.79 -22.14 -10.94
C GLN A 261 3.95 -21.40 -10.24
N ARG A 262 3.76 -20.23 -9.63
CA ARG A 262 4.88 -19.52 -8.97
C ARG A 262 5.14 -19.97 -7.52
N SER A 263 4.15 -20.53 -6.82
CA SER A 263 4.33 -21.09 -5.47
C SER A 263 5.11 -22.41 -5.46
N SER A 264 5.14 -23.14 -6.57
CA SER A 264 6.00 -24.30 -6.79
C SER A 264 7.40 -23.91 -7.26
N ALA A 265 7.54 -22.91 -8.14
CA ALA A 265 8.85 -22.45 -8.63
C ALA A 265 9.71 -21.80 -7.52
N ARG A 266 9.11 -21.02 -6.59
CA ARG A 266 9.85 -20.42 -5.47
C ARG A 266 10.27 -21.46 -4.41
N ARG A 267 9.45 -22.50 -4.19
CA ARG A 267 9.81 -23.64 -3.32
C ARG A 267 10.86 -24.58 -3.93
N LEU A 268 10.92 -24.66 -5.26
CA LEU A 268 11.94 -25.45 -5.97
C LEU A 268 13.28 -24.70 -6.04
N GLY A 269 13.25 -23.37 -6.21
CA GLY A 269 14.47 -22.54 -6.20
C GLY A 269 15.19 -22.47 -4.85
N GLU A 270 14.47 -22.60 -3.73
CA GLU A 270 15.09 -22.66 -2.39
C GLU A 270 15.70 -24.04 -2.07
N HIS A 271 15.24 -25.11 -2.75
CA HIS A 271 15.80 -26.46 -2.56
C HIS A 271 16.98 -26.79 -3.49
N GLU A 272 17.15 -26.08 -4.61
CA GLU A 272 18.21 -26.39 -5.58
C GLU A 272 19.53 -25.65 -5.31
N VAL A 273 19.49 -24.50 -4.61
CA VAL A 273 20.71 -23.78 -4.19
C VAL A 273 21.47 -24.49 -3.07
N SER A 274 20.83 -25.42 -2.35
CA SER A 274 21.48 -26.24 -1.31
C SER A 274 22.22 -27.47 -1.84
N ARG A 275 22.23 -27.76 -3.15
CA ARG A 275 22.85 -28.99 -3.70
C ARG A 275 24.05 -28.79 -4.65
N ILE A 276 24.48 -27.56 -4.92
CA ILE A 276 25.59 -27.29 -5.87
C ILE A 276 26.89 -26.79 -5.18
N HIS A 277 27.04 -26.99 -3.86
CA HIS A 277 28.28 -26.65 -3.14
C HIS A 277 29.03 -27.86 -2.52
N GLY A 278 28.80 -29.07 -3.02
CA GLY A 278 29.26 -30.31 -2.35
C GLY A 278 30.04 -31.34 -3.18
N ALA A 279 30.46 -31.06 -4.41
CA ALA A 279 31.20 -32.06 -5.19
C ALA A 279 32.10 -31.44 -6.28
N CYS A 280 33.22 -30.85 -5.87
CA CYS A 280 34.44 -30.74 -6.70
C CYS A 280 35.60 -30.19 -5.86
N VAL A 281 36.21 -31.02 -5.00
CA VAL A 281 37.61 -30.88 -4.56
C VAL A 281 38.19 -32.28 -4.27
N ASN A 282 39.10 -32.71 -5.14
CA ASN A 282 40.25 -33.63 -5.00
C ASN A 282 40.12 -34.99 -4.27
N ILE A 283 40.12 -36.10 -5.03
CA ILE A 283 41.24 -37.05 -5.31
C ILE A 283 40.69 -38.13 -6.25
#